data_AF-A0A9D1NSX9-F1
#
_entry.id   AF-A0A9D1NSX9-F1
#
_cell.length_a   1.000
_cell.length_b   1.000
_cell.length_c   1.000
_cell.angle_alpha   90.00
_cell.angle_beta   90.00
_cell.angle_gamma   90.00
#
_symmetry.space_group_name_H-M   'P 1'
#
loop_
_entity.id
_entity.type
_entity.pdbx_description
1 polymer ?
#
loop_
_entity_poly.entity_id
_entity_poly.type
_entity_poly.pdbx_seq_one_letter_code
_entity_poly.pdbx_strand_id
1 'polypeptide(L)'
;MKSEDGFAGKLGRIAKSALLEEVYTTPKPGLVDVYSNGAHKDMNVSTFLRSAAVLEPFFTVMAAQGIRHCQELPLLMKKIRKVGQYAESAMYKAT
;
A
#
# COMPACT_ATOMS: atom_id res chain seq x y z
N MET A 1 -12.03 -9.86 -19.71
CA MET A 1 -12.28 -8.59 -18.98
C MET A 1 -12.55 -8.78 -17.49
N LYS A 2 -13.40 -9.72 -17.02
CA LYS A 2 -13.57 -10.00 -15.57
C LYS A 2 -12.34 -10.60 -14.84
N SER A 3 -11.40 -11.21 -15.58
CA SER A 3 -10.22 -11.90 -15.00
C SER A 3 -9.13 -10.95 -14.51
N GLU A 4 -8.92 -9.83 -15.20
CA GLU A 4 -7.86 -8.86 -14.87
C GLU A 4 -8.18 -8.07 -13.61
N ASP A 5 -9.43 -7.67 -13.43
CA ASP A 5 -9.88 -6.99 -12.21
C ASP A 5 -9.81 -7.92 -10.98
N GLY A 6 -10.09 -9.22 -11.18
CA GLY A 6 -9.92 -10.24 -10.15
C GLY A 6 -8.46 -10.44 -9.74
N PHE A 7 -7.55 -10.48 -10.71
CA PHE A 7 -6.11 -10.63 -10.44
C PHE A 7 -5.51 -9.38 -9.78
N ALA A 8 -5.82 -8.19 -10.27
CA ALA A 8 -5.42 -6.93 -9.64
C ALA A 8 -5.95 -6.80 -8.21
N GLY A 9 -7.19 -7.22 -7.97
CA GLY A 9 -7.77 -7.32 -6.63
C GLY A 9 -7.00 -8.27 -5.71
N LYS A 10 -6.55 -9.41 -6.24
CA LYS A 10 -5.70 -10.36 -5.50
C LYS A 10 -4.36 -9.73 -5.13
N LEU A 11 -3.71 -9.03 -6.05
CA LEU A 11 -2.43 -8.36 -5.79
C LEU A 11 -2.57 -7.26 -4.72
N GLY A 12 -3.67 -6.49 -4.73
CA GLY A 12 -3.93 -5.50 -3.68
C GLY A 12 -4.07 -6.12 -2.28
N ARG A 13 -4.81 -7.24 -2.18
CA ARG A 13 -4.92 -7.99 -0.92
C ARG A 13 -3.59 -8.55 -0.45
N ILE A 14 -2.77 -9.11 -1.35
CA ILE A 14 -1.43 -9.61 -1.02
C ILE A 14 -0.55 -8.46 -0.51
N ALA A 15 -0.57 -7.30 -1.16
CA ALA A 15 0.19 -6.14 -0.73
C ALA A 15 -0.23 -5.66 0.67
N LYS A 16 -1.54 -5.62 0.97
CA LYS A 16 -2.02 -5.36 2.34
C LYS A 16 -1.52 -6.42 3.31
N SER A 17 -1.69 -7.70 3.00
CA SER A 17 -1.24 -8.79 3.88
C SER A 17 0.24 -8.69 4.19
N ALA A 18 1.08 -8.38 3.19
CA ALA A 18 2.51 -8.16 3.40
C ALA A 18 2.80 -6.98 4.35
N LEU A 19 2.06 -5.87 4.26
CA LEU A 19 2.17 -4.77 5.24
C LEU A 19 1.78 -5.21 6.65
N LEU A 20 0.74 -6.02 6.80
CA LEU A 20 0.33 -6.54 8.10
C LEU A 20 1.38 -7.50 8.67
N GLU A 21 1.93 -8.40 7.86
CA GLU A 21 3.02 -9.28 8.29
C GLU A 21 4.27 -8.48 8.68
N GLU A 22 4.56 -7.40 7.95
CA GLU A 22 5.70 -6.52 8.21
C GLU A 22 5.62 -5.84 9.59
N VAL A 23 4.46 -5.29 9.97
CA VAL A 23 4.31 -4.62 11.28
C VAL A 23 4.37 -5.59 12.46
N TYR A 24 4.00 -6.86 12.24
CA TYR A 24 4.09 -7.91 13.26
C TYR A 24 5.47 -8.61 13.29
N THR A 25 6.36 -8.32 12.35
CA THR A 25 7.72 -8.87 12.35
C THR A 25 8.58 -8.11 13.34
N THR A 26 8.76 -8.70 14.53
CA THR A 26 9.45 -8.07 15.67
C THR A 26 10.69 -8.87 16.08
N PRO A 27 11.84 -8.24 16.39
CA PRO A 27 12.07 -6.79 16.46
C PRO A 27 12.36 -6.14 15.08
N LYS A 28 11.99 -4.87 14.93
CA LYS A 28 12.24 -4.07 13.72
C LYS A 28 12.94 -2.74 14.08
N PRO A 29 14.27 -2.74 14.30
CA PRO A 29 15.00 -1.57 14.79
C PRO A 29 14.76 -0.32 13.93
N GLY A 30 14.34 0.77 14.58
CA GLY A 30 14.09 2.07 13.93
C GLY A 30 12.73 2.20 13.22
N LEU A 31 11.98 1.12 13.04
CA LEU A 31 10.67 1.11 12.39
C LEU A 31 9.57 0.73 13.39
N VAL A 32 8.30 0.91 13.00
CA VAL A 32 7.13 0.56 13.83
C VAL A 32 6.95 -0.96 13.89
N ASP A 33 6.94 -1.53 15.09
CA ASP A 33 6.58 -2.92 15.36
C ASP A 33 5.70 -3.04 16.63
N VAL A 34 5.43 -4.26 17.12
CA VAL A 34 4.60 -4.42 18.34
C VAL A 34 5.32 -4.08 19.64
N TYR A 35 6.65 -3.92 19.63
CA TYR A 35 7.42 -3.56 20.83
C TYR A 35 7.61 -2.04 20.94
N SER A 36 7.72 -1.34 19.82
CA SER A 36 7.95 0.11 19.82
C SER A 36 7.49 0.77 18.52
N ASN A 37 7.34 2.10 18.57
CA ASN A 37 7.15 2.91 17.36
C ASN A 37 8.46 3.15 16.59
N GLY A 38 9.58 2.53 17.00
CA GLY A 38 10.90 2.81 16.44
C GLY A 38 11.29 4.29 16.58
N ALA A 39 11.76 4.89 15.48
CA ALA A 39 12.09 6.32 15.42
C ALA A 39 10.87 7.22 15.14
N HIS A 40 9.68 6.64 14.93
CA HIS A 40 8.49 7.38 14.53
C HIS A 40 7.81 8.05 15.72
N LYS A 41 7.37 9.29 15.52
CA LYS A 41 6.55 10.06 16.50
C LYS A 41 5.09 10.18 16.08
N ASP A 42 4.82 9.94 14.82
CA ASP A 42 3.56 10.12 14.10
C ASP A 42 2.91 8.79 13.71
N MET A 43 3.59 7.66 13.95
CA MET A 43 3.07 6.33 13.65
C MET A 43 3.24 5.35 14.82
N ASN A 44 2.27 4.45 14.94
CA ASN A 44 2.27 3.30 15.83
C ASN A 44 1.57 2.13 15.13
N VAL A 45 1.52 0.96 15.76
CA VAL A 45 0.87 -0.23 15.17
C VAL A 45 -0.57 0.06 14.74
N SER A 46 -1.35 0.77 15.56
CA SER A 46 -2.74 1.08 15.23
C SER A 46 -2.87 1.97 14.00
N THR A 47 -2.08 3.04 13.89
CA THR A 47 -2.10 3.90 12.69
C THR A 47 -1.60 3.12 11.47
N PHE A 48 -0.58 2.27 11.62
CA PHE A 48 -0.06 1.42 10.53
C PHE A 48 -1.13 0.46 9.98
N LEU A 49 -1.87 -0.23 10.87
CA LEU A 49 -2.95 -1.13 10.46
C LEU A 49 -4.07 -0.39 9.71
N ARG A 50 -4.43 0.82 10.17
CA ARG A 50 -5.41 1.68 9.46
C ARG A 50 -4.87 2.08 8.08
N SER A 51 -3.61 2.48 7.99
CA SER A 51 -2.96 2.80 6.72
C SER A 51 -2.99 1.62 5.76
N ALA A 52 -2.61 0.42 6.20
CA ALA A 52 -2.61 -0.78 5.35
C ALA A 52 -4.00 -1.09 4.77
N ALA A 53 -5.06 -0.96 5.57
CA ALA A 53 -6.43 -1.15 5.12
C ALA A 53 -6.85 -0.12 4.07
N VAL A 54 -6.49 1.15 4.26
CA VAL A 54 -6.81 2.23 3.32
C VAL A 54 -6.04 2.11 2.01
N LEU A 55 -4.80 1.60 2.05
CA LEU A 55 -3.94 1.47 0.88
C LEU A 55 -4.34 0.31 -0.07
N GLU A 56 -5.03 -0.73 0.43
CA GLU A 56 -5.45 -1.91 -0.36
C GLU A 56 -6.09 -1.56 -1.72
N PRO A 57 -7.15 -0.73 -1.80
CA PRO A 57 -7.77 -0.39 -3.09
C PRO A 57 -6.81 0.34 -4.03
N PHE A 58 -5.87 1.13 -3.51
CA PHE A 58 -4.88 1.84 -4.34
C PHE A 58 -3.86 0.87 -4.94
N PHE A 59 -3.42 -0.15 -4.18
CA PHE A 59 -2.58 -1.22 -4.73
C PHE A 59 -3.29 -1.98 -5.85
N THR A 60 -4.59 -2.26 -5.70
CA THR A 60 -5.39 -2.85 -6.78
C THR A 60 -5.43 -1.96 -8.02
N VAL A 61 -5.64 -0.65 -7.86
CA VAL A 61 -5.63 0.29 -8.99
C VAL A 61 -4.26 0.33 -9.67
N MET A 62 -3.17 0.42 -8.90
CA MET A 62 -1.81 0.42 -9.46
C MET A 62 -1.50 -0.87 -10.21
N ALA A 63 -1.88 -2.02 -9.66
CA ALA A 63 -1.72 -3.32 -10.31
C ALA A 63 -2.51 -3.39 -11.62
N ALA A 64 -3.76 -2.94 -11.63
CA ALA A 64 -4.59 -2.90 -12.84
C ALA A 64 -4.00 -1.98 -13.92
N GLN A 65 -3.42 -0.83 -13.53
CA GLN A 65 -2.70 0.05 -14.46
C GLN A 65 -1.49 -0.66 -15.06
N GLY A 66 -0.70 -1.39 -14.25
CA GLY A 66 0.45 -2.16 -14.72
C GLY A 66 0.05 -3.29 -15.68
N ILE A 67 -0.97 -4.07 -15.35
CA ILE A 67 -1.47 -5.19 -16.17
C ILE A 67 -1.92 -4.73 -17.57
N ARG A 68 -2.60 -3.58 -17.64
CA ARG A 68 -3.14 -3.02 -18.89
C ARG A 68 -2.13 -2.20 -19.68
N HIS A 69 -0.95 -1.93 -19.14
CA HIS A 69 0.00 -1.02 -19.73
C HIS A 69 0.75 -1.67 -20.89
N CYS A 70 0.70 -1.04 -22.06
CA CYS A 70 1.37 -1.50 -23.28
C CYS A 70 2.28 -0.43 -23.91
N GLN A 71 2.61 0.63 -23.17
CA GLN A 71 3.41 1.76 -23.66
C GLN A 71 4.77 1.84 -22.92
N GLU A 72 5.50 2.93 -23.10
CA GLU A 72 6.75 3.15 -22.36
C GLU A 72 6.51 3.31 -20.85
N LEU A 73 7.45 2.80 -20.05
CA LEU A 73 7.37 2.83 -18.58
C LEU A 73 7.19 4.24 -17.97
N PRO A 74 7.78 5.33 -18.50
CA PRO A 74 7.56 6.67 -17.96
C PRO A 74 6.09 7.10 -17.95
N LEU A 75 5.29 6.64 -18.92
CA LEU A 75 3.86 6.91 -18.98
C LEU A 75 3.10 6.17 -17.87
N LEU A 76 3.46 4.91 -17.58
CA LEU A 76 2.92 4.17 -16.43
C LEU A 76 3.28 4.86 -15.12
N MET A 77 4.55 5.22 -14.95
CA MET A 77 5.05 5.91 -13.75
C MET A 77 4.30 7.21 -13.49
N LYS A 78 4.01 8.00 -14.55
CA LYS A 78 3.19 9.22 -14.43
C LYS A 78 1.76 8.93 -13.98
N LYS A 79 1.14 7.83 -14.45
CA LYS A 79 -0.21 7.43 -14.03
C LYS A 79 -0.24 6.97 -12.58
N ILE A 80 0.61 6.02 -12.20
CA ILE A 80 0.61 5.46 -10.83
C ILE A 80 1.09 6.47 -9.79
N ARG A 81 1.90 7.46 -10.16
CA ARG A 81 2.28 8.57 -9.27
C ARG A 81 1.06 9.36 -8.78
N LYS A 82 0.10 9.65 -9.67
CA LYS A 82 -1.15 10.31 -9.27
C LYS A 82 -1.96 9.45 -8.30
N VAL A 83 -2.03 8.14 -8.55
CA VAL A 83 -2.68 7.18 -7.65
C VAL A 83 -1.99 7.19 -6.27
N GLY A 84 -0.65 7.25 -6.24
CA GLY A 84 0.13 7.33 -5.00
C GLY A 84 -0.16 8.59 -4.18
N GLN A 85 -0.33 9.75 -4.83
CA GLN A 85 -0.70 11.00 -4.15
C GLN A 85 -2.10 10.91 -3.51
N TYR A 86 -3.07 10.28 -4.19
CA TYR A 86 -4.38 10.04 -3.60
C TYR A 86 -4.32 9.03 -2.45
N ALA A 87 -3.49 8.00 -2.59
CA ALA A 87 -3.27 7.00 -1.55
C ALA A 87 -2.68 7.63 -0.29
N GLU A 88 -1.66 8.48 -0.44
CA GLU A 88 -1.05 9.26 0.65
C GLU A 88 -2.08 10.15 1.36
N SER A 89 -2.89 10.90 0.59
CA SER A 89 -3.93 11.76 1.18
C SER A 89 -5.00 10.95 1.93
N ALA A 90 -5.40 9.79 1.40
CA ALA A 90 -6.36 8.91 2.05
C ALA A 90 -5.78 8.30 3.34
N MET A 91 -4.52 7.85 3.29
CA MET A 91 -3.79 7.33 4.43
C MET A 91 -3.70 8.37 5.55
N TYR A 92 -3.27 9.59 5.23
CA TYR A 92 -3.15 10.69 6.19
C TYR A 92 -4.47 11.05 6.86
N LYS A 93 -5.60 11.00 6.14
CA LYS A 93 -6.93 11.25 6.71
C LYS A 93 -7.40 10.18 7.69
N ALA A 94 -6.84 8.97 7.60
CA ALA A 94 -7.26 7.82 8.39
C ALA A 94 -6.44 7.63 9.67
N THR A 95 -5.35 8.39 9.84
CA THR A 95 -4.39 8.22 10.94
C THR A 95 -4.23 9.47 11.75
#